data_AF-A2ZEJ7-F1
#
_entry.id   AF-A2ZEJ7-F1
#
_cell.length_a   1.000
_cell.length_b   1.000
_cell.length_c   1.000
_cell.angle_alpha   90.00
_cell.angle_beta   90.00
_cell.angle_gamma   90.00
#
_symmetry.space_group_name_H-M   'P 1'
#
loop_
_entity.id
_entity.type
_entity.pdbx_description
1 polymer ?
#
loop_
_entity_poly.entity_id
_entity_poly.type
_entity_poly.pdbx_seq_one_letter_code
_entity_poly.pdbx_strand_id
1 'polypeptide(L)'
;MEAAVLLAVTGKWRWSCSAKAGVSLAPYWRHVVEYWEESERRPNNRVLFLRYEEMIREPARNLRKLAEFVGRPFSSEEETAGVVDAIVELCSFDHLRSLEVNKIGVLNLGVTFGNDFFFRKGVAGDWRNHMSTEMAAMLDGVVEDELGGSGFTFDGVGDSTLTVSNVNAGN
;
A
#
# COMPACT_ATOMS: atom_id res chain seq x y z
N MET A 1 7.18 -22.67 5.37
CA MET A 1 7.63 -21.49 4.60
C MET A 1 6.55 -20.45 4.75
N GLU A 2 6.66 -19.61 5.77
CA GLU A 2 5.74 -18.47 5.95
C GLU A 2 6.34 -17.30 5.18
N ALA A 3 5.77 -17.01 4.02
CA ALA A 3 6.06 -15.81 3.27
C ALA A 3 5.07 -14.73 3.73
N ALA A 4 5.56 -13.72 4.44
CA ALA A 4 4.74 -12.58 4.86
C ALA A 4 4.75 -11.53 3.75
N VAL A 5 3.58 -11.17 3.24
CA VAL A 5 3.35 -10.02 2.36
C VAL A 5 2.69 -8.95 3.23
N LEU A 6 3.37 -7.83 3.48
CA LEU A 6 2.79 -6.70 4.21
C LEU A 6 2.36 -5.61 3.22
N LEU A 7 1.06 -5.35 3.14
CA LEU A 7 0.52 -4.13 2.53
C LEU A 7 0.61 -3.00 3.56
N ALA A 8 1.47 -2.01 3.33
CA ALA A 8 1.47 -0.78 4.11
C ALA A 8 0.22 0.05 3.75
N VAL A 9 -0.77 0.10 4.63
CA VAL A 9 -1.97 0.96 4.49
C VAL A 9 -1.80 2.17 5.40
N THR A 10 -1.69 3.37 4.83
CA THR A 10 -1.67 4.62 5.61
C THR A 10 -3.09 4.96 6.08
N GLY A 11 -3.36 4.75 7.36
CA GLY A 11 -4.62 5.10 8.04
C GLY A 11 -4.45 6.31 8.97
N LYS A 12 -5.45 7.19 8.95
CA LYS A 12 -5.54 8.49 9.65
C LYS A 12 -5.80 8.28 11.16
N TRP A 13 -4.90 8.74 12.03
CA TRP A 13 -5.14 8.82 13.49
C TRP A 13 -5.17 10.28 13.96
N ARG A 14 -6.08 10.55 14.91
CA ARG A 14 -6.31 11.86 15.53
C ARG A 14 -5.25 12.11 16.60
N TRP A 15 -4.46 13.17 16.44
CA TRP A 15 -3.33 13.51 17.31
C TRP A 15 -3.74 14.08 18.68
N SER A 16 -3.30 13.41 19.74
CA SER A 16 -2.71 13.99 20.95
C SER A 16 -2.09 12.85 21.77
N CYS A 17 -0.82 13.04 22.16
CA CYS A 17 -0.01 12.27 23.11
C CYS A 17 1.12 11.43 22.50
N SER A 18 2.34 11.76 22.95
CA SER A 18 3.59 11.03 22.84
C SER A 18 3.41 9.51 22.73
N ALA A 19 4.04 8.91 21.71
CA ALA A 19 4.65 7.57 21.71
C ALA A 19 4.19 6.57 22.81
N LYS A 20 2.87 6.36 22.97
CA LYS A 20 2.32 5.42 23.96
C LYS A 20 1.16 4.64 23.36
N ALA A 21 1.22 3.35 23.67
CA ALA A 21 0.26 2.31 23.34
C ALA A 21 -1.20 2.80 23.45
N GLY A 22 -1.94 2.70 22.35
CA GLY A 22 -3.33 3.17 22.27
C GLY A 22 -3.94 3.02 20.88
N VAL A 23 -3.11 2.92 19.85
CA VAL A 23 -3.50 2.44 18.51
C VAL A 23 -3.11 0.96 18.42
N SER A 24 -4.04 0.10 17.95
CA SER A 24 -3.72 -1.29 17.65
C SER A 24 -2.57 -1.35 16.65
N LEU A 25 -1.50 -2.08 16.98
CA LEU A 25 -0.24 -2.17 16.20
C LEU A 25 0.68 -0.93 16.28
N ALA A 26 0.60 -0.13 17.35
CA ALA A 26 1.64 0.85 17.66
C ALA A 26 2.84 0.19 18.37
N PRO A 27 4.09 0.62 18.09
CA PRO A 27 4.47 1.72 17.20
C PRO A 27 4.57 1.30 15.72
N TYR A 28 3.84 2.00 14.85
CA TYR A 28 3.71 1.66 13.42
C TYR A 28 5.04 1.71 12.67
N TRP A 29 5.82 2.79 12.83
CA TRP A 29 7.07 2.99 12.10
C TRP A 29 8.13 1.95 12.45
N ARG A 30 8.18 1.53 13.71
CA ARG A 30 9.02 0.42 14.14
C ARG A 30 8.68 -0.89 13.41
N HIS A 31 7.39 -1.20 13.24
CA HIS A 31 7.00 -2.38 12.46
C HIS A 31 7.46 -2.27 11.01
N VAL A 32 7.34 -1.10 10.38
CA VAL A 32 7.81 -0.88 9.01
C VAL A 32 9.31 -1.12 8.91
N VAL A 33 10.10 -0.55 9.81
CA VAL A 33 11.57 -0.72 9.85
C VAL A 33 11.97 -2.17 10.07
N GLU A 34 11.33 -2.87 11.02
CA GLU A 34 11.64 -4.29 11.30
C GLU A 34 11.45 -5.18 10.07
N TYR A 35 10.38 -4.99 9.29
CA TYR A 35 10.16 -5.75 8.05
C TYR A 35 11.08 -5.32 6.90
N TRP A 36 11.40 -4.03 6.81
CA TRP A 36 12.38 -3.51 5.85
C TRP A 36 13.75 -4.16 6.09
N GLU A 37 14.27 -4.07 7.31
CA GLU A 37 15.55 -4.66 7.68
C GLU A 37 15.57 -6.17 7.47
N GLU A 38 14.46 -6.86 7.74
CA GLU A 38 14.38 -8.31 7.50
C GLU A 38 14.38 -8.65 6.00
N SER A 39 13.78 -7.78 5.17
CA SER A 39 13.85 -7.92 3.70
C SER A 39 15.28 -7.75 3.18
N GLU A 40 16.03 -6.82 3.74
CA GLU A 40 17.46 -6.61 3.41
C GLU A 40 18.34 -7.74 3.93
N ARG A 41 18.07 -8.25 5.15
CA ARG A 41 18.83 -9.34 5.78
C ARG A 41 18.63 -10.68 5.09
N ARG A 42 17.48 -10.90 4.43
CA ARG A 42 17.12 -12.18 3.79
C ARG A 42 16.82 -12.04 2.29
N PRO A 43 17.83 -11.71 1.47
CA PRO A 43 17.65 -11.40 0.04
C PRO A 43 17.21 -12.58 -0.84
N ASN A 44 17.16 -13.81 -0.31
CA ASN A 44 16.80 -15.03 -1.07
C ASN A 44 15.28 -15.28 -1.13
N ASN A 45 14.47 -14.26 -1.46
CA ASN A 45 13.01 -14.36 -1.59
C ASN A 45 12.33 -14.92 -0.33
N ARG A 46 12.83 -14.59 0.87
CA ARG A 46 12.17 -14.99 2.13
C ARG A 46 11.19 -13.94 2.65
N VAL A 47 11.48 -12.67 2.37
CA VAL A 47 10.61 -11.54 2.71
C VAL A 47 10.54 -10.62 1.50
N LEU A 48 9.32 -10.33 1.06
CA LEU A 48 9.06 -9.37 -0.01
C LEU A 48 8.49 -8.09 0.58
N PHE A 49 9.26 -7.01 0.47
CA PHE A 49 8.80 -5.68 0.83
C PHE A 49 8.23 -4.97 -0.40
N LEU A 50 6.98 -4.49 -0.30
CA LEU A 50 6.26 -3.74 -1.32
C LEU A 50 5.72 -2.44 -0.72
N ARG A 51 5.75 -1.36 -1.51
CA ARG A 51 5.18 -0.07 -1.11
C ARG A 51 3.86 0.17 -1.83
N TYR A 52 2.87 0.70 -1.13
CA TYR A 52 1.53 0.92 -1.68
C TYR A 52 1.55 1.89 -2.87
N GLU A 53 2.31 2.97 -2.77
CA GLU A 53 2.49 3.96 -3.82
C GLU A 53 3.10 3.36 -5.08
N GLU A 54 4.06 2.44 -4.93
CA GLU A 54 4.66 1.72 -6.05
C GLU A 54 3.69 0.71 -6.67
N MET A 55 2.88 0.02 -5.85
CA MET A 55 1.87 -0.91 -6.36
C MET A 55 0.79 -0.21 -7.18
N ILE A 56 0.42 1.03 -6.84
CA ILE A 56 -0.50 1.83 -7.68
C ILE A 56 0.22 2.38 -8.92
N ARG A 57 1.46 2.86 -8.77
CA ARG A 57 2.21 3.50 -9.87
C ARG A 57 2.62 2.50 -10.95
N GLU A 58 3.08 1.32 -10.56
CA GLU A 58 3.61 0.27 -11.44
C GLU A 58 3.04 -1.11 -11.04
N PRO A 59 1.73 -1.35 -11.19
CA PRO A 59 1.08 -2.57 -10.72
C PRO A 59 1.65 -3.84 -11.38
N ALA A 60 1.85 -3.81 -12.70
CA ALA A 60 2.38 -4.96 -13.44
C ALA A 60 3.82 -5.31 -13.02
N ARG A 61 4.65 -4.32 -12.71
CA ARG A 61 6.03 -4.54 -12.22
C ARG A 61 6.02 -5.21 -10.84
N ASN A 62 5.18 -4.71 -9.93
CA ASN A 62 5.05 -5.28 -8.59
C ASN A 62 4.41 -6.67 -8.62
N LEU A 63 3.47 -6.93 -9.53
CA LEU A 63 2.89 -8.24 -9.75
C LEU A 63 3.93 -9.27 -10.21
N ARG A 64 4.83 -8.90 -11.14
CA ARG A 64 5.95 -9.78 -11.55
C ARG A 64 6.88 -10.09 -10.37
N LYS A 65 7.24 -9.06 -9.58
CA LYS A 65 8.05 -9.23 -8.36
C LYS A 65 7.38 -10.19 -7.37
N LEU A 66 6.06 -10.08 -7.19
CA LEU A 66 5.28 -10.99 -6.35
C LEU A 66 5.25 -12.42 -6.92
N ALA A 67 5.06 -12.57 -8.23
CA ALA A 67 5.02 -13.85 -8.92
C ALA A 67 6.35 -14.61 -8.78
N GLU A 68 7.48 -13.91 -8.97
CA GLU A 68 8.82 -14.43 -8.71
C GLU A 68 9.00 -14.86 -7.25
N PHE A 69 8.54 -14.03 -6.31
CA PHE A 69 8.65 -14.31 -4.88
C PHE A 69 7.87 -15.55 -4.43
N VAL A 70 6.67 -15.78 -4.97
CA VAL A 70 5.88 -17.00 -4.68
C VAL A 70 6.36 -18.23 -5.47
N GLY A 71 7.42 -18.09 -6.27
CA GLY A 71 7.99 -19.18 -7.06
C GLY A 71 7.19 -19.53 -8.32
N ARG A 72 6.42 -18.59 -8.85
CA ARG A 72 5.61 -18.73 -10.08
C ARG A 72 5.83 -17.54 -11.02
N PRO A 73 7.05 -17.32 -11.52
CA PRO A 73 7.29 -16.26 -12.50
C PRO A 73 6.48 -16.51 -13.78
N PHE A 74 6.04 -15.44 -14.42
CA PHE A 74 5.31 -15.53 -15.69
C PHE A 74 6.22 -16.01 -16.82
N SER A 75 5.70 -16.87 -17.69
CA SER A 75 6.41 -17.28 -18.90
C SER A 75 6.33 -16.19 -19.99
N SER A 76 7.20 -16.28 -20.99
CA SER A 76 7.17 -15.35 -22.14
C SER A 76 5.86 -15.43 -22.91
N GLU A 77 5.24 -16.62 -22.96
CA GLU A 77 3.93 -16.84 -23.57
C GLU A 77 2.82 -16.17 -22.75
N GLU A 78 2.84 -16.27 -21.42
CA GLU A 78 1.86 -15.60 -20.53
C GLU A 78 1.96 -14.08 -20.62
N GLU A 79 3.19 -13.55 -20.67
CA GLU A 79 3.46 -12.13 -20.88
C GLU A 79 2.92 -11.67 -22.24
N THR A 80 3.21 -12.41 -23.32
CA THR A 80 2.73 -12.08 -24.67
C THR A 80 1.21 -12.21 -24.78
N ALA A 81 0.60 -13.14 -24.05
CA ALA A 81 -0.84 -13.32 -23.99
C ALA A 81 -1.56 -12.28 -23.11
N GLY A 82 -0.83 -11.35 -22.47
CA GLY A 82 -1.42 -10.30 -21.64
C GLY A 82 -1.97 -10.79 -20.31
N VAL A 83 -1.50 -11.92 -19.79
CA VAL A 83 -1.98 -12.49 -18.51
C VAL A 83 -1.72 -11.54 -17.35
N VAL A 84 -0.56 -10.86 -17.35
CA VAL A 84 -0.21 -9.87 -16.31
C VAL A 84 -1.23 -8.74 -16.28
N ASP A 85 -1.57 -8.18 -17.44
CA ASP A 85 -2.52 -7.08 -17.54
C ASP A 85 -3.94 -7.51 -17.15
N ALA A 86 -4.34 -8.73 -17.53
CA ALA A 86 -5.62 -9.31 -17.13
C ALA A 86 -5.73 -9.48 -15.61
N ILE A 87 -4.65 -9.91 -14.94
CA ILE A 87 -4.63 -10.02 -13.47
C ILE A 87 -4.65 -8.64 -12.82
N VAL A 88 -3.87 -7.67 -13.34
CA VAL A 88 -3.88 -6.29 -12.84
C VAL A 88 -5.28 -5.69 -12.92
N GLU A 89 -6.00 -5.90 -14.03
CA GLU A 89 -7.37 -5.42 -14.21
C GLU A 89 -8.35 -6.11 -13.26
N LEU A 90 -8.26 -7.44 -13.13
CA LEU A 90 -9.09 -8.23 -12.21
C LEU A 90 -8.89 -7.84 -10.75
N CYS A 91 -7.65 -7.50 -10.37
CA CYS A 91 -7.30 -7.06 -9.02
C CYS A 91 -7.32 -5.53 -8.85
N SER A 92 -7.79 -4.78 -9.85
CA SER A 92 -7.86 -3.32 -9.77
C SER A 92 -8.83 -2.88 -8.67
N PHE A 93 -8.55 -1.72 -8.07
CA PHE A 93 -9.39 -1.18 -7.00
C PHE A 93 -10.84 -1.00 -7.46
N ASP A 94 -11.04 -0.47 -8.66
CA ASP A 94 -12.37 -0.22 -9.21
C ASP A 94 -13.13 -1.52 -9.50
N HIS A 95 -12.44 -2.52 -10.07
CA HIS A 95 -13.04 -3.83 -10.29
C HIS A 95 -13.46 -4.48 -8.97
N LEU A 96 -12.53 -4.59 -8.01
CA LEU A 96 -12.82 -5.22 -6.72
C LEU A 96 -13.90 -4.47 -5.94
N ARG A 97 -13.88 -3.13 -5.93
CA ARG A 97 -14.94 -2.32 -5.32
C ARG A 97 -16.31 -2.51 -5.99
N SER A 98 -16.33 -2.81 -7.28
CA SER A 98 -17.58 -2.99 -8.04
C SER A 98 -18.31 -4.30 -7.72
N LEU A 99 -17.59 -5.32 -7.23
CA LEU A 99 -18.13 -6.65 -6.95
C LEU A 99 -19.18 -6.60 -5.83
N GLU A 100 -20.28 -7.33 -6.02
CA GLU A 100 -21.41 -7.34 -5.08
C GLU A 100 -20.99 -7.80 -3.68
N VAL A 101 -20.11 -8.80 -3.58
CA VAL A 101 -19.56 -9.31 -2.30
C VAL A 101 -18.83 -8.23 -1.50
N ASN A 102 -18.28 -7.21 -2.16
CA ASN A 102 -17.55 -6.11 -1.51
C ASN A 102 -18.45 -4.88 -1.24
N LYS A 103 -19.69 -4.89 -1.73
CA LYS A 103 -20.70 -3.85 -1.48
C LYS A 103 -21.72 -4.28 -0.43
N ILE A 104 -22.07 -5.56 -0.44
CA ILE A 104 -23.15 -6.13 0.35
C ILE A 104 -22.56 -7.12 1.34
N GLY A 105 -22.96 -6.99 2.60
CA GLY A 105 -22.49 -7.84 3.68
C GLY A 105 -21.87 -7.02 4.80
N VAL A 106 -21.61 -7.70 5.91
CA VAL A 106 -21.00 -7.11 7.09
C VAL A 106 -19.92 -8.01 7.64
N LEU A 107 -18.82 -7.40 8.07
CA LEU A 107 -17.78 -8.05 8.86
C LEU A 107 -17.99 -7.70 10.34
N ASN A 108 -18.11 -8.73 11.19
CA ASN A 108 -18.26 -8.59 12.63
C ASN A 108 -16.95 -8.97 13.35
N LEU A 109 -16.22 -7.98 13.83
CA LEU A 109 -14.99 -8.17 14.62
C LEU A 109 -15.08 -7.42 15.97
N GLY A 110 -16.21 -7.58 16.66
CA GLY A 110 -16.56 -6.81 17.87
C GLY A 110 -17.25 -5.47 17.58
N VAL A 111 -17.06 -4.92 16.39
CA VAL A 111 -17.88 -3.85 15.78
C VAL A 111 -18.29 -4.32 14.38
N THR A 112 -19.51 -3.96 13.95
CA THR A 112 -20.05 -4.29 12.63
C THR A 112 -19.60 -3.27 11.60
N PHE A 113 -18.91 -3.72 10.56
CA PHE A 113 -18.52 -2.90 9.41
C PHE A 113 -19.22 -3.41 8.15
N GLY A 114 -19.81 -2.53 7.35
CA GLY A 114 -20.24 -2.87 5.99
C GLY A 114 -19.03 -3.21 5.13
N ASN A 115 -19.17 -4.16 4.20
CA ASN A 115 -18.04 -4.53 3.32
C ASN A 115 -17.53 -3.35 2.47
N ASP A 116 -18.41 -2.40 2.15
CA ASP A 116 -18.07 -1.17 1.43
C ASP A 116 -17.09 -0.27 2.19
N PHE A 117 -17.02 -0.41 3.53
CA PHE A 117 -16.08 0.32 4.38
C PHE A 117 -14.61 0.03 4.02
N PHE A 118 -14.30 -1.15 3.48
CA PHE A 118 -12.94 -1.54 3.09
C PHE A 118 -12.49 -0.86 1.78
N PHE A 119 -13.41 -0.33 0.97
CA PHE A 119 -13.12 0.25 -0.36
C PHE A 119 -13.45 1.74 -0.43
N ARG A 120 -12.62 2.58 0.22
CA ARG A 120 -12.85 4.03 0.33
C ARG A 120 -12.52 4.84 -0.93
N LYS A 121 -11.22 5.02 -1.23
CA LYS A 121 -10.75 5.80 -2.39
C LYS A 121 -9.65 5.11 -3.20
N GLY A 122 -8.79 4.32 -2.57
CA GLY A 122 -7.73 3.59 -3.29
C GLY A 122 -6.65 4.48 -3.91
N VAL A 123 -6.41 5.69 -3.38
CA VAL A 123 -5.45 6.66 -3.94
C VAL A 123 -4.36 7.03 -2.93
N ALA A 124 -3.14 7.23 -3.44
CA ALA A 124 -2.04 7.82 -2.67
C ALA A 124 -2.20 9.35 -2.56
N GLY A 125 -1.79 9.93 -1.43
CA GLY A 125 -1.75 11.38 -1.24
C GLY A 125 -3.07 12.05 -0.81
N ASP A 126 -4.15 11.29 -0.55
CA ASP A 126 -5.43 11.85 -0.07
C ASP A 126 -5.30 12.58 1.28
N TRP A 127 -4.21 12.37 2.02
CA TRP A 127 -3.93 13.06 3.29
C TRP A 127 -3.99 14.60 3.16
N ARG A 128 -3.65 15.15 1.99
CA ARG A 128 -3.71 16.60 1.71
C ARG A 128 -5.12 17.18 1.83
N ASN A 129 -6.15 16.35 1.65
CA ASN A 129 -7.55 16.75 1.83
C ASN A 129 -8.02 16.71 3.29
N HIS A 130 -7.16 16.24 4.20
CA HIS A 130 -7.54 15.85 5.56
C HIS A 130 -6.65 16.44 6.65
N MET A 131 -5.47 16.94 6.29
CA MET A 131 -4.48 17.47 7.20
C MET A 131 -4.03 18.86 6.72
N SER A 132 -3.75 19.75 7.67
CA SER A 132 -3.07 21.00 7.34
C SER A 132 -1.59 20.75 7.05
N THR A 133 -0.93 21.74 6.45
CA THR A 133 0.52 21.72 6.18
C THR A 133 1.33 21.57 7.45
N GLU A 134 0.89 22.17 8.56
CA GLU A 134 1.57 22.07 9.86
C GLU A 134 1.45 20.66 10.45
N MET A 135 0.28 20.02 10.31
CA MET A 135 0.09 18.63 10.76
C MET A 135 0.92 17.65 9.94
N ALA A 136 1.02 17.88 8.63
CA ALA A 136 1.85 17.06 7.75
C ALA A 136 3.33 17.18 8.10
N ALA A 137 3.84 18.42 8.24
CA ALA A 137 5.23 18.66 8.64
C ALA A 137 5.56 18.06 10.02
N MET A 138 4.62 18.12 10.98
CA MET A 138 4.79 17.46 12.28
C MET A 138 4.90 15.94 12.13
N LEU A 139 4.07 15.33 11.28
CA LEU A 139 4.13 13.90 11.02
C LEU A 139 5.44 13.53 10.31
N ASP A 140 5.86 14.29 9.30
CA ASP A 140 7.11 14.07 8.57
C ASP A 140 8.31 14.06 9.52
N GLY A 141 8.38 14.99 10.47
CA GLY A 141 9.43 14.98 11.51
C GLY A 141 9.41 13.74 12.39
N VAL A 142 8.23 13.26 12.79
CA VAL A 142 8.11 11.99 13.55
C VAL A 142 8.55 10.79 12.71
N VAL A 143 8.22 10.78 11.41
CA VAL A 143 8.67 9.71 10.51
C VAL A 143 10.18 9.74 10.35
N GLU A 144 10.78 10.91 10.14
CA GLU A 144 12.24 11.07 10.03
C GLU A 144 12.97 10.59 11.29
N ASP A 145 12.48 10.94 12.47
CA ASP A 145 13.05 10.51 13.75
C ASP A 145 12.98 8.98 13.92
N GLU A 146 11.85 8.36 13.56
CA GLU A 146 11.63 6.91 13.72
C GLU A 146 12.36 6.07 12.66
N LEU A 147 12.50 6.60 11.44
CA LEU A 147 13.22 5.93 10.35
C LEU A 147 14.73 6.22 10.37
N GLY A 148 15.16 7.20 11.15
CA GLY A 148 16.56 7.61 11.28
C GLY A 148 17.49 6.43 11.57
N GLY A 149 18.51 6.26 10.72
CA GLY A 149 19.52 5.20 10.87
C GLY A 149 19.11 3.81 10.34
N SER A 150 17.86 3.61 9.91
CA SER A 150 17.41 2.33 9.32
C SER A 150 17.85 2.13 7.86
N GLY A 151 18.23 3.22 7.18
CA GLY A 151 18.46 3.23 5.73
C GLY A 151 17.18 3.17 4.89
N PHE A 152 16.00 3.06 5.53
CA PHE A 152 14.71 3.14 4.84
C PHE A 152 14.31 4.61 4.63
N THR A 153 14.05 4.97 3.38
CA THR A 153 13.50 6.28 3.02
C THR A 153 12.29 6.11 2.12
N PHE A 154 11.32 7.00 2.28
CA PHE A 154 10.30 7.19 1.25
C PHE A 154 10.93 8.00 0.11
N ASP A 155 10.78 7.53 -1.14
CA ASP A 155 11.14 8.36 -2.29
C ASP A 155 10.26 9.60 -2.23
N GLY A 156 10.90 10.76 -2.00
CA GLY A 156 10.19 12.01 -1.73
C GLY A 156 9.13 12.26 -2.80
N VAL A 157 7.92 12.61 -2.37
CA VAL A 157 6.93 13.23 -3.26
C VAL A 157 7.47 14.61 -3.59
N GLY A 158 8.44 14.66 -4.48
CA GLY A 158 8.91 15.87 -5.12
C GLY A 158 7.74 16.50 -5.85
N ASP A 159 7.41 17.70 -5.42
CA ASP A 159 6.53 18.65 -6.09
C ASP A 159 6.79 18.68 -7.60
N SER A 160 5.89 18.09 -8.39
CA SER A 160 5.72 18.29 -9.85
C SER A 160 4.50 17.49 -10.33
N THR A 161 3.34 18.14 -10.38
CA THR A 161 2.23 17.90 -11.34
C THR A 161 1.95 16.45 -11.78
N LEU A 162 1.10 15.74 -11.04
CA LEU A 162 0.32 14.63 -11.60
C LEU A 162 -1.00 15.21 -12.14
N THR A 163 -0.97 15.69 -13.38
CA THR A 163 -2.18 15.72 -14.20
C THR A 163 -2.61 14.27 -14.42
N VAL A 164 -3.71 13.87 -13.80
CA VAL A 164 -4.45 12.70 -14.24
C VAL A 164 -4.94 13.01 -15.65
N SER A 165 -4.21 12.53 -16.65
CA SER A 165 -4.74 12.44 -18.01
C SER A 165 -5.89 11.44 -17.97
N ASN A 166 -7.12 11.95 -17.91
CA ASN A 166 -8.31 11.20 -18.28
C ASN A 166 -8.16 10.76 -19.74
N VAL A 167 -7.69 9.53 -19.95
CA VAL A 167 -7.90 8.82 -21.21
C VAL A 167 -9.20 8.03 -21.04
N ASN A 168 -10.30 8.64 -21.50
CA ASN A 168 -11.45 8.02 -22.16
C ASN A 168 -12.71 8.88 -22.03
N ALA A 169 -12.82 9.87 -22.91
CA ALA A 169 -14.11 10.28 -23.47
C ALA A 169 -14.00 10.01 -24.98
N GLY A 170 -14.69 8.98 -25.45
CA GLY A 170 -14.62 8.55 -26.85
C GLY A 170 -15.33 7.24 -27.13
N ASN A 171 -16.65 7.21 -26.97
CA ASN A 171 -17.63 6.70 -27.95
C ASN A 171 -19.05 6.91 -27.43
#